data_AF-A0A6N2DSZ4-F1
#
_entry.id   AF-A0A6N2DSZ4-F1
#
_cell.length_a   1.000
_cell.length_b   1.000
_cell.length_c   1.000
_cell.angle_alpha   90.00
_cell.angle_beta   90.00
_cell.angle_gamma   90.00
#
_symmetry.space_group_name_H-M   'P 1'
#
loop_
_entity.id
_entity.type
_entity.pdbx_description
1 polymer ?
#
loop_
_entity_poly.entity_id
_entity_poly.type
_entity_poly.pdbx_seq_one_letter_code
_entity_poly.pdbx_strand_id
1 'polypeptide(L)'
;MRLTRTPLMLIAGLALVLPIACGGDDSSGGAGGAALSDEAFCARISQLEEETDAMTADESDAMFLDAMTELRAAAPNDEVRDALGTFVDFFEEIDSLDENDPEAFERIFELAESPEFASAEAVLEDYSVNVCGFEPSE
;
A
#
# COMPACT_ATOMS: atom_id res chain seq x y z
N MET A 1 57.67 33.62 10.07
CA MET A 1 56.95 33.79 11.36
C MET A 1 55.45 33.76 11.07
N ARG A 2 54.69 32.88 11.77
CA ARG A 2 53.31 33.04 12.32
C ARG A 2 52.28 33.86 11.49
N LEU A 3 51.01 33.52 11.30
CA LEU A 3 50.07 32.46 11.67
C LEU A 3 48.73 32.86 10.99
N THR A 4 48.04 31.94 10.34
CA THR A 4 46.56 31.74 10.31
C THR A 4 45.58 32.93 10.40
N ARG A 5 44.67 33.06 9.42
CA ARG A 5 43.20 32.87 9.57
C ARG A 5 42.42 33.33 8.33
N THR A 6 41.73 32.39 7.69
CA THR A 6 40.56 32.59 6.82
C THR A 6 39.34 33.06 7.62
N PRO A 7 38.32 33.65 6.97
CA PRO A 7 37.15 32.83 6.65
C PRO A 7 36.59 33.01 5.24
N LEU A 8 36.29 31.85 4.66
CA LEU A 8 35.16 31.47 3.81
C LEU A 8 34.01 32.51 3.72
N MET A 9 33.62 32.89 2.51
CA MET A 9 32.21 33.11 2.18
C MET A 9 31.88 32.44 0.85
N LEU A 10 30.95 31.49 0.94
CA LEU A 10 30.41 30.65 -0.11
C LEU A 10 29.73 31.49 -1.20
N ILE A 11 29.96 31.07 -2.44
CA ILE A 11 29.29 31.52 -3.64
C ILE A 11 27.86 30.94 -3.61
N ALA A 12 26.88 31.81 -3.38
CA ALA A 12 25.47 31.52 -3.55
C ALA A 12 25.10 31.57 -5.04
N GLY A 13 24.30 30.61 -5.50
CA GLY A 13 23.60 30.70 -6.78
C GLY A 13 23.65 29.46 -7.66
N LEU A 14 23.25 28.30 -7.13
CA LEU A 14 22.88 27.15 -7.97
C LEU A 14 21.41 27.34 -8.38
N ALA A 15 21.18 27.90 -9.56
CA ALA A 15 19.86 27.94 -10.19
C ALA A 15 19.60 26.57 -10.86
N LEU A 16 18.90 25.68 -10.14
CA LEU A 16 18.29 24.50 -10.73
C LEU A 16 16.87 24.88 -11.17
N VAL A 17 16.70 25.03 -12.48
CA VAL A 17 15.41 25.19 -13.14
C VAL A 17 14.81 23.78 -13.27
N LEU A 18 13.93 23.40 -12.34
CA LEU A 18 13.06 22.24 -12.49
C LEU A 18 11.84 22.67 -13.33
N PRO A 19 11.50 21.95 -14.42
CA PRO A 19 10.28 22.24 -15.15
C PRO A 19 9.06 21.86 -14.31
N ILE A 20 8.20 22.85 -14.07
CA ILE A 20 6.85 22.69 -13.56
C ILE A 20 5.95 22.30 -14.74
N ALA A 21 5.36 21.11 -14.67
CA ALA A 21 4.16 20.65 -15.38
C ALA A 21 3.74 19.29 -14.75
N CYS A 22 2.51 18.99 -14.32
CA CYS A 22 1.21 19.65 -14.40
C CYS A 22 0.21 18.91 -13.47
N GLY A 23 -0.58 19.64 -12.66
CA GLY A 23 -1.92 19.27 -12.13
C GLY A 23 -1.98 18.16 -11.06
N GLY A 24 -2.66 18.30 -9.93
CA GLY A 24 -3.57 19.32 -9.44
C GLY A 24 -4.15 18.90 -8.09
N ASP A 25 -4.60 19.92 -7.35
CA ASP A 25 -5.51 19.86 -6.20
C ASP A 25 -4.99 19.31 -4.86
N ASP A 26 -4.61 20.26 -4.01
CA ASP A 26 -4.73 20.17 -2.56
C ASP A 26 -6.15 19.72 -2.15
N SER A 27 -6.30 18.44 -1.84
CA SER A 27 -7.37 17.95 -0.96
C SER A 27 -6.77 17.27 0.26
N SER A 28 -6.13 18.08 1.11
CA SER A 28 -6.13 17.82 2.54
C SER A 28 -7.57 17.95 3.04
N GLY A 29 -8.31 16.83 3.10
CA GLY A 29 -9.70 16.90 3.56
C GLY A 29 -10.47 15.59 3.54
N GLY A 30 -10.30 14.78 4.58
CA GLY A 30 -11.37 13.92 5.10
C GLY A 30 -11.29 12.44 4.73
N ALA A 31 -10.99 11.63 5.75
CA ALA A 31 -11.41 10.23 5.80
C ALA A 31 -12.93 10.16 5.57
N GLY A 32 -13.33 9.78 4.36
CA GLY A 32 -14.71 9.83 3.90
C GLY A 32 -14.89 8.98 2.66
N GLY A 33 -14.73 7.66 2.82
CA GLY A 33 -15.18 6.54 1.97
C GLY A 33 -15.67 6.85 0.54
N ALA A 34 -14.84 7.49 -0.28
CA ALA A 34 -15.11 7.73 -1.68
C ALA A 34 -14.01 7.06 -2.51
N ALA A 35 -14.40 6.41 -3.60
CA ALA A 35 -13.47 5.81 -4.55
C ALA A 35 -12.43 6.86 -5.02
N LEU A 36 -11.16 6.48 -4.97
CA LEU A 36 -10.06 7.29 -5.48
C LEU A 36 -9.94 7.14 -7.00
N SER A 37 -9.18 8.03 -7.65
CA SER A 37 -8.72 7.76 -9.03
C SER A 37 -7.65 6.68 -9.01
N ASP A 38 -7.40 6.05 -10.16
CA ASP A 38 -6.36 5.03 -10.29
C ASP A 38 -4.99 5.56 -9.81
N GLU A 39 -4.61 6.78 -10.18
CA GLU A 39 -3.32 7.37 -9.77
C GLU A 39 -3.24 7.63 -8.26
N ALA A 40 -4.32 8.14 -7.66
CA ALA A 40 -4.38 8.40 -6.22
C ALA A 40 -4.42 7.11 -5.41
N PHE A 41 -5.08 6.08 -5.94
CA PHE A 41 -5.15 4.76 -5.35
C PHE A 41 -3.78 4.06 -5.38
N CYS A 42 -3.10 4.04 -6.53
CA CYS A 42 -1.75 3.49 -6.65
C CYS A 42 -0.75 4.21 -5.73
N ALA A 43 -0.83 5.54 -5.62
CA ALA A 43 -0.01 6.30 -4.69
C ALA A 43 -0.26 5.93 -3.21
N ARG A 44 -1.52 5.60 -2.85
CA ARG A 44 -1.85 5.11 -1.50
C ARG A 44 -1.25 3.73 -1.23
N ILE A 45 -1.25 2.83 -2.22
CA ILE A 45 -0.61 1.50 -2.09
C ILE A 45 0.88 1.67 -1.80
N SER A 46 1.62 2.44 -2.61
CA SER A 46 3.06 2.64 -2.38
C SER A 46 3.36 3.30 -1.04
N GLN A 47 2.52 4.24 -0.59
CA GLN A 47 2.67 4.83 0.74
C GLN A 47 2.50 3.79 1.85
N LEU A 48 1.52 2.90 1.74
CA LEU A 48 1.30 1.83 2.71
C LEU A 48 2.45 0.83 2.72
N GLU A 49 3.04 0.50 1.57
CA GLU A 49 4.24 -0.34 1.48
C GLU A 49 5.43 0.32 2.20
N GLU A 50 5.69 1.60 1.94
CA GLU A 50 6.76 2.36 2.62
C GLU A 50 6.54 2.46 4.13
N GLU A 51 5.28 2.64 4.56
CA GLU A 51 4.91 2.65 5.97
C GLU A 51 5.15 1.27 6.60
N THR A 52 4.75 0.19 5.92
CA THR A 52 4.86 -1.19 6.42
C THR A 52 6.31 -1.67 6.48
N ASP A 53 7.15 -1.31 5.51
CA ASP A 53 8.59 -1.61 5.50
C ASP A 53 9.34 -1.02 6.71
N ALA A 54 8.81 0.05 7.29
CA ALA A 54 9.38 0.70 8.46
C ALA A 54 8.96 0.06 9.80
N MET A 55 8.07 -0.93 9.79
CA MET A 55 7.47 -1.52 10.99
C MET A 55 8.07 -2.86 11.40
N THR A 56 7.87 -3.23 12.66
CA THR A 56 8.24 -4.55 13.19
C THR A 56 7.15 -5.58 12.88
N ALA A 57 7.52 -6.86 12.73
CA ALA A 57 6.58 -7.93 12.41
C ALA A 57 5.45 -8.14 13.45
N ASP A 58 5.63 -7.68 14.70
CA ASP A 58 4.57 -7.74 15.72
C ASP A 58 3.58 -6.57 15.62
N GLU A 59 3.95 -5.47 14.95
CA GLU A 59 3.08 -4.30 14.72
C GLU A 59 2.29 -4.40 13.41
N SER A 60 2.63 -5.37 12.53
CA SER A 60 2.10 -5.44 11.16
C SER A 60 0.71 -6.05 11.05
N ASP A 61 0.34 -7.04 11.87
CA ASP A 61 -0.82 -7.90 11.57
C ASP A 61 -2.17 -7.15 11.70
N ALA A 62 -2.37 -6.46 12.83
CA ALA A 62 -3.59 -5.67 13.04
C ALA A 62 -3.66 -4.45 12.10
N MET A 63 -2.51 -3.91 11.72
CA MET A 63 -2.43 -2.77 10.82
C MET A 63 -2.66 -3.19 9.36
N PHE A 64 -2.28 -4.40 8.98
CA PHE A 64 -2.48 -4.93 7.65
C PHE A 64 -3.97 -5.05 7.30
N LEU A 65 -4.78 -5.58 8.23
CA LEU A 65 -6.24 -5.66 8.05
C LEU A 65 -6.90 -4.28 7.93
N ASP A 66 -6.46 -3.30 8.73
CA ASP A 66 -6.95 -1.92 8.66
C ASP A 66 -6.57 -1.27 7.32
N ALA A 67 -5.32 -1.44 6.88
CA ALA A 67 -4.82 -0.93 5.60
C ALA A 67 -5.59 -1.53 4.41
N MET A 68 -5.84 -2.84 4.40
CA MET A 68 -6.63 -3.51 3.36
C MET A 68 -8.09 -3.05 3.36
N THR A 69 -8.66 -2.82 4.53
CA THR A 69 -10.02 -2.28 4.67
C THR A 69 -10.10 -0.83 4.16
N GLU A 70 -9.08 -0.02 4.44
CA GLU A 70 -8.98 1.35 3.93
C GLU A 70 -8.83 1.36 2.40
N LEU A 71 -7.94 0.52 1.86
CA LEU A 71 -7.78 0.36 0.41
C LEU A 71 -9.09 -0.09 -0.24
N ARG A 72 -9.79 -1.05 0.35
CA ARG A 72 -11.11 -1.47 -0.14
C ARG A 72 -12.09 -0.31 -0.20
N ALA A 73 -12.17 0.52 0.84
CA ALA A 73 -13.06 1.68 0.87
C ALA A 73 -12.66 2.75 -0.16
N ALA A 74 -11.35 2.86 -0.45
CA ALA A 74 -10.77 3.78 -1.40
C ALA A 74 -10.73 3.25 -2.85
N ALA A 75 -11.10 1.98 -3.07
CA ALA A 75 -10.91 1.29 -4.34
C ALA A 75 -11.57 2.03 -5.52
N PRO A 76 -10.85 2.17 -6.66
CA PRO A 76 -11.26 3.01 -7.79
C PRO A 76 -12.41 2.40 -8.59
N ASN A 77 -12.59 1.08 -8.51
CA ASN A 77 -13.66 0.35 -9.17
C ASN A 77 -14.13 -0.84 -8.31
N ASP A 78 -15.24 -1.45 -8.72
CA ASP A 78 -15.86 -2.56 -7.98
C ASP A 78 -15.03 -3.84 -8.01
N GLU A 79 -14.31 -4.11 -9.12
CA GLU A 79 -13.50 -5.32 -9.27
C GLU A 79 -12.33 -5.33 -8.26
N VAL A 80 -11.60 -4.22 -8.15
CA VAL A 80 -10.54 -4.04 -7.15
C VAL A 80 -11.11 -4.04 -5.73
N ARG A 81 -12.28 -3.41 -5.52
CA ARG A 81 -12.95 -3.39 -4.21
C ARG A 81 -13.33 -4.79 -3.74
N ASP A 82 -13.91 -5.58 -4.63
CA ASP A 82 -14.39 -6.92 -4.33
C ASP A 82 -13.20 -7.84 -4.09
N ALA A 83 -12.13 -7.73 -4.88
CA ALA A 83 -10.90 -8.48 -4.66
C ALA A 83 -10.24 -8.16 -3.30
N LEU A 84 -10.12 -6.88 -2.93
CA LEU A 84 -9.65 -6.49 -1.59
C LEU A 84 -10.59 -7.01 -0.49
N GLY A 85 -11.90 -7.03 -0.75
CA GLY A 85 -12.89 -7.64 0.13
C GLY A 85 -12.61 -9.11 0.40
N THR A 86 -12.32 -9.90 -0.63
CA THR A 86 -11.95 -11.32 -0.49
C THR A 86 -10.72 -11.50 0.40
N PHE A 87 -9.70 -10.65 0.27
CA PHE A 87 -8.53 -10.71 1.15
C PHE A 87 -8.87 -10.34 2.59
N VAL A 88 -9.66 -9.28 2.82
CA VAL A 88 -10.12 -8.92 4.17
C VAL A 88 -10.88 -10.08 4.81
N ASP A 89 -11.85 -10.66 4.09
CA ASP A 89 -12.66 -11.79 4.57
C ASP A 89 -11.77 -13.02 4.88
N PHE A 90 -10.76 -13.28 4.04
CA PHE A 90 -9.78 -14.35 4.26
C PHE A 90 -9.01 -14.15 5.58
N PHE A 91 -8.44 -12.97 5.80
CA PHE A 91 -7.67 -12.69 7.02
C PHE A 91 -8.55 -12.64 8.28
N GLU A 92 -9.78 -12.12 8.19
CA GLU A 92 -10.75 -12.19 9.29
C GLU A 92 -11.13 -13.64 9.62
N GLU A 93 -11.26 -14.51 8.61
CA GLU A 93 -11.53 -15.93 8.84
C GLU A 93 -10.33 -16.59 9.54
N ILE A 94 -9.10 -16.31 9.12
CA ILE A 94 -7.88 -16.82 9.78
C ILE A 94 -7.81 -16.36 11.25
N ASP A 95 -8.03 -15.08 11.53
CA ASP A 95 -8.00 -14.53 12.89
C ASP A 95 -9.07 -15.18 13.80
N SER A 96 -10.16 -15.66 13.21
CA SER A 96 -11.22 -16.36 13.95
C SER A 96 -10.90 -17.81 14.31
N LEU A 97 -9.85 -18.41 13.76
CA LEU A 97 -9.48 -19.81 13.99
C LEU A 97 -8.78 -20.00 15.35
N ASP A 98 -9.10 -21.10 16.04
CA ASP A 98 -8.39 -21.50 17.26
C ASP A 98 -7.05 -22.16 16.89
N GLU A 99 -5.93 -21.55 17.27
CA GLU A 99 -4.58 -22.08 17.06
C GLU A 99 -4.34 -23.47 17.67
N ASN A 100 -5.16 -23.87 18.64
CA ASN A 100 -5.09 -25.17 19.28
C ASN A 100 -5.93 -26.24 18.57
N ASP A 101 -6.73 -25.85 17.59
CA ASP A 101 -7.52 -26.76 16.78
C ASP A 101 -6.64 -27.35 15.65
N PRO A 102 -6.44 -28.69 15.62
CA PRO A 102 -5.68 -29.32 14.56
C PRO A 102 -6.29 -29.14 13.15
N GLU A 103 -7.58 -28.78 13.04
CA GLU A 103 -8.27 -28.51 11.77
C GLU A 103 -8.07 -27.06 11.27
N ALA A 104 -7.62 -26.13 12.13
CA ALA A 104 -7.42 -24.73 11.76
C ALA A 104 -6.44 -24.57 10.59
N PHE A 105 -5.34 -25.32 10.60
CA PHE A 105 -4.35 -25.26 9.51
C PHE A 105 -4.91 -25.79 8.18
N GLU A 106 -5.74 -26.83 8.21
CA GLU A 106 -6.42 -27.36 7.01
C GLU A 106 -7.37 -26.30 6.45
N ARG A 107 -8.09 -25.59 7.32
CA ARG A 107 -9.00 -24.52 6.92
C ARG A 107 -8.29 -23.36 6.23
N ILE A 108 -7.15 -22.93 6.75
CA ILE A 108 -6.31 -21.88 6.11
C ILE A 108 -5.92 -22.30 4.69
N PHE A 109 -5.51 -23.56 4.51
CA PHE A 109 -5.11 -24.09 3.22
C PHE A 109 -6.28 -24.16 2.22
N GLU A 110 -7.44 -24.66 2.66
CA GLU A 110 -8.65 -24.67 1.83
C GLU A 110 -9.07 -23.27 1.35
N LEU A 111 -8.94 -22.28 2.22
CA LEU A 111 -9.25 -20.89 1.90
C LEU A 111 -8.27 -20.31 0.87
N ALA A 112 -6.97 -20.56 1.06
CA ALA A 112 -5.92 -20.10 0.16
C ALA A 112 -6.00 -20.76 -1.23
N GLU A 113 -6.43 -22.02 -1.30
CA GLU A 113 -6.65 -22.74 -2.58
C GLU A 113 -8.03 -22.46 -3.20
N SER A 114 -8.87 -21.64 -2.56
CA SER A 114 -10.19 -21.35 -3.09
C SER A 114 -10.11 -20.61 -4.43
N PRO A 115 -11.02 -20.91 -5.37
CA PRO A 115 -11.05 -20.21 -6.66
C PRO A 115 -11.35 -18.71 -6.50
N GLU A 116 -12.03 -18.34 -5.42
CA GLU A 116 -12.37 -16.96 -5.07
C GLU A 116 -11.11 -16.18 -4.67
N PHE A 117 -10.27 -16.76 -3.80
CA PHE A 117 -9.00 -16.16 -3.40
C PHE A 117 -8.04 -16.03 -4.59
N ALA A 118 -7.86 -17.10 -5.37
CA ALA A 118 -7.01 -17.08 -6.56
C ALA A 118 -7.47 -16.06 -7.61
N SER A 119 -8.78 -15.87 -7.77
CA SER A 119 -9.33 -14.86 -8.68
C SER A 119 -9.10 -13.44 -8.16
N ALA A 120 -9.24 -13.22 -6.85
CA ALA A 120 -8.98 -11.93 -6.23
C ALA A 120 -7.49 -11.54 -6.36
N GLU A 121 -6.59 -12.51 -6.13
CA GLU A 121 -5.15 -12.34 -6.32
C GLU A 121 -4.83 -11.89 -7.76
N ALA A 122 -5.36 -12.61 -8.75
CA ALA A 122 -5.14 -12.29 -10.16
C ALA A 122 -5.65 -10.88 -10.54
N VAL A 123 -6.78 -10.45 -9.98
CA VAL A 123 -7.31 -9.09 -10.17
C VAL A 123 -6.37 -8.04 -9.61
N LEU A 124 -5.90 -8.23 -8.37
CA LEU A 124 -5.01 -7.28 -7.72
C LEU A 124 -3.64 -7.24 -8.37
N GLU A 125 -3.10 -8.37 -8.81
CA GLU A 125 -1.84 -8.45 -9.55
C GLU A 125 -1.97 -7.73 -10.90
N ASP A 126 -3.01 -8.03 -11.69
CA ASP A 126 -3.22 -7.40 -13.00
C ASP A 126 -3.38 -5.88 -12.85
N TYR A 127 -4.17 -5.43 -11.87
CA TYR A 127 -4.33 -4.02 -11.57
C TYR A 127 -2.99 -3.37 -11.16
N SER A 128 -2.24 -4.00 -10.25
CA SER A 128 -0.96 -3.47 -9.75
C SER A 128 0.08 -3.34 -10.86
N VAL A 129 0.17 -4.34 -11.75
CA VAL A 129 1.13 -4.32 -12.85
C VAL A 129 0.69 -3.41 -13.99
N ASN A 130 -0.55 -3.53 -14.46
CA ASN A 130 -1.00 -2.85 -15.68
C ASN A 130 -1.49 -1.41 -15.43
N VAL A 131 -2.01 -1.12 -14.24
CA VAL A 131 -2.53 0.21 -13.89
C VAL A 131 -1.52 0.98 -13.05
N CYS A 132 -1.01 0.38 -11.97
CA CYS A 132 -0.04 1.05 -11.10
C CYS A 132 1.40 1.00 -11.62
N GLY A 133 1.73 0.06 -12.50
CA GLY A 133 3.09 -0.09 -13.03
C GLY A 133 4.08 -0.68 -12.02
N PHE A 134 3.59 -1.42 -11.02
CA PHE A 134 4.43 -2.14 -10.06
C PHE A 134 5.07 -3.37 -10.71
N GLU A 135 6.16 -3.84 -10.12
CA GLU A 135 6.76 -5.12 -10.53
C GLU A 135 5.82 -6.27 -10.12
N PRO A 136 5.74 -7.35 -10.92
CA PRO A 136 4.96 -8.52 -10.53
C PRO A 136 5.55 -9.14 -9.26
N SER A 137 4.68 -9.68 -8.40
CA SER A 137 5.12 -10.47 -7.25
C SER A 137 5.88 -11.70 -7.71
N GLU A 138 7.10 -11.91 -7.19
CA GLU A 138 7.97 -13.07 -7.49
C GLU A 138 7.64 -14.31 -6.64
#